data_AF-A0A1H3LNN5-F1
#
_entry.id   AF-A0A1H3LNN5-F1
#
_cell.length_a   1.000
_cell.length_b   1.000
_cell.length_c   1.000
_cell.angle_alpha   90.00
_cell.angle_beta   90.00
_cell.angle_gamma   90.00
#
_symmetry.space_group_name_H-M   'P 1'
#
loop_
_entity.id
_entity.type
_entity.pdbx_description
1 polymer ?
#
loop_
_entity_poly.entity_id
_entity_poly.type
_entity_poly.pdbx_seq_one_letter_code
_entity_poly.pdbx_strand_id
1 'polypeptide(L)'
;MTDHRPSPEEEQTATNEERTISDGRYLYCVVDTTSAEPATLSTTGVDDNSVYVVEVNGVGAVVHDCETVYETEDLEQVKRWLLTHQQVVDAAGDAFGTPLPMRFDTVLEGGDASLERWLEGHYEGIRDELASFTGVWEYRTNLLWDSAPFEETIADQDDQLRELRQRKQQSGAGKRFLLEKQYDQRLQELKRERQTELAEQLEEAITPVVNNLTEQDTNTPLHDEHSSVEKEQIVRFAVLADEDDETALGDRLDTIVEHEGVEIRFTGPWPPYTFAPDIGE
;
A
#
# COMPACT_ATOMS: atom_id res chain seq x y z
N MET A 1 -23.83 -24.58 54.62
CA MET A 1 -23.04 -25.34 53.62
C MET A 1 -24.00 -25.86 52.56
N THR A 2 -24.23 -25.03 51.55
CA THR A 2 -24.55 -25.45 50.18
C THR A 2 -24.14 -24.27 49.32
N ASP A 3 -22.91 -24.39 48.83
CA ASP A 3 -22.24 -23.47 47.94
C ASP A 3 -22.88 -23.67 46.54
N HIS A 4 -23.59 -22.66 46.04
CA HIS A 4 -24.16 -22.68 44.70
C HIS A 4 -23.31 -21.76 43.83
N ARG A 5 -22.24 -22.35 43.29
CA ARG A 5 -21.39 -21.72 42.29
C ARG A 5 -22.11 -21.81 40.94
N PRO A 6 -22.44 -20.70 40.27
CA PRO A 6 -23.01 -20.77 38.93
C PRO A 6 -21.99 -21.35 37.94
N SER A 7 -22.51 -22.05 36.93
CA SER A 7 -21.72 -22.77 35.91
C SER A 7 -20.99 -21.80 34.97
N PRO A 8 -19.88 -22.22 34.32
CA PRO A 8 -19.04 -21.36 33.46
C PRO A 8 -19.67 -20.99 32.09
N GLU A 9 -20.94 -21.31 31.87
CA GLU A 9 -21.60 -21.16 30.56
C GLU A 9 -22.48 -19.89 30.47
N GLU A 10 -22.51 -19.06 31.52
CA GLU A 10 -23.29 -17.80 31.56
C GLU A 10 -22.42 -16.54 31.44
N GLU A 11 -21.12 -16.67 31.15
CA GLU A 11 -20.16 -15.55 31.05
C GLU A 11 -19.69 -15.26 29.61
N GLN A 12 -20.35 -15.84 28.60
CA GLN A 12 -20.12 -15.53 27.17
C GLN A 12 -21.40 -15.07 26.48
N THR A 13 -21.95 -13.97 26.98
CA THR A 13 -22.69 -13.00 26.17
C THR A 13 -22.11 -11.63 26.51
N ALA A 14 -20.85 -11.42 26.13
CA ALA A 14 -20.38 -10.06 25.90
C ALA A 14 -21.10 -9.60 24.64
N THR A 15 -22.18 -8.86 24.85
CA THR A 15 -22.81 -8.01 23.85
C THR A 15 -21.70 -7.25 23.12
N ASN A 16 -21.64 -7.43 21.81
CA ASN A 16 -20.92 -6.54 20.90
C ASN A 16 -21.65 -5.19 20.99
N GLU A 17 -21.36 -4.40 22.02
CA GLU A 17 -21.89 -3.05 22.14
C GLU A 17 -21.23 -2.24 21.03
N GLU A 18 -21.98 -2.00 19.94
CA GLU A 18 -21.61 -1.07 18.89
C GLU A 18 -21.13 0.22 19.56
N ARG A 19 -19.85 0.55 19.37
CA ARG A 19 -19.28 1.78 19.90
C ARG A 19 -20.00 2.93 19.19
N THR A 20 -20.86 3.63 19.91
CA THR A 20 -21.60 4.78 19.41
C THR A 20 -20.72 6.01 19.40
N ILE A 21 -20.67 6.69 18.26
CA ILE A 21 -19.97 7.96 18.06
C ILE A 21 -21.00 9.08 18.19
N SER A 22 -20.72 10.08 19.02
CA SER A 22 -21.63 11.21 19.19
C SER A 22 -21.33 12.29 18.14
N ASP A 23 -22.22 12.46 17.15
CA ASP A 23 -22.10 13.48 16.09
C ASP A 23 -20.73 13.41 15.40
N GLY A 24 -20.41 12.24 14.83
CA GLY A 24 -19.12 11.95 14.21
C GLY A 24 -19.00 12.52 12.80
N ARG A 25 -17.76 12.83 12.41
CA ARG A 25 -17.36 13.11 11.03
C ARG A 25 -16.30 12.12 10.61
N TYR A 26 -16.65 11.24 9.69
CA TYR A 26 -15.69 10.39 9.04
C TYR A 26 -14.89 11.22 8.04
N LEU A 27 -13.58 11.33 8.25
CA LEU A 27 -12.68 12.16 7.46
C LEU A 27 -11.94 11.32 6.43
N TYR A 28 -12.18 11.61 5.16
CA TYR A 28 -11.57 10.91 4.03
C TYR A 28 -10.21 11.48 3.66
N CYS A 29 -10.17 12.79 3.48
CA CYS A 29 -9.00 13.55 3.05
C CYS A 29 -9.20 15.03 3.33
N VAL A 30 -8.11 15.78 3.19
CA VAL A 30 -8.10 17.24 3.20
C VAL A 30 -7.65 17.74 1.84
N VAL A 31 -8.24 18.84 1.37
CA VAL A 31 -8.07 19.38 0.01
C VAL A 31 -7.82 20.89 0.04
N ASP A 32 -7.17 21.40 -1.01
CA ASP A 32 -7.07 22.84 -1.27
C ASP A 32 -8.34 23.30 -2.00
N THR A 33 -9.08 24.22 -1.40
CA THR A 33 -10.31 24.78 -1.97
C THR A 33 -10.12 26.17 -2.58
N THR A 34 -8.91 26.71 -2.58
CA THR A 34 -8.62 28.08 -3.07
C THR A 34 -8.80 28.24 -4.57
N SER A 35 -8.56 27.16 -5.32
CA SER A 35 -8.53 27.17 -6.79
C SER A 35 -9.74 26.46 -7.41
N ALA A 36 -10.55 25.79 -6.60
CA ALA A 36 -11.73 25.06 -7.06
C ALA A 36 -12.95 25.98 -7.12
N GLU A 37 -13.73 25.90 -8.20
CA GLU A 37 -15.13 26.33 -8.15
C GLU A 37 -15.86 25.45 -7.11
N PRO A 38 -17.00 25.87 -6.53
CA PRO A 38 -17.77 25.05 -5.60
C PRO A 38 -18.17 23.72 -6.28
N ALA A 39 -17.33 22.71 -6.11
CA ALA A 39 -17.44 21.42 -6.74
C ALA A 39 -18.30 20.54 -5.83
N THR A 40 -19.41 20.05 -6.38
CA THR A 40 -20.17 18.99 -5.73
C THR A 40 -19.47 17.67 -5.99
N LEU A 41 -19.02 16.99 -4.94
CA LEU A 41 -18.51 15.63 -5.04
C LEU A 41 -19.64 14.71 -5.49
N SER A 42 -19.50 14.09 -6.68
CA SER A 42 -20.54 13.24 -7.28
C SER A 42 -20.48 11.79 -6.79
N THR A 43 -20.01 11.58 -5.56
CA THR A 43 -19.76 10.26 -4.98
C THR A 43 -20.56 10.08 -3.69
N THR A 44 -20.65 8.84 -3.24
CA THR A 44 -21.31 8.48 -1.99
C THR A 44 -20.31 7.82 -1.07
N GLY A 45 -20.40 8.16 0.21
CA GLY A 45 -19.51 7.69 1.25
C GLY A 45 -19.81 6.27 1.68
N VAL A 46 -19.08 5.84 2.71
CA VAL A 46 -19.22 4.51 3.30
C VAL A 46 -20.65 4.36 3.83
N ASP A 47 -21.25 3.19 3.60
CA ASP A 47 -22.66 2.89 3.93
C ASP A 47 -23.67 3.87 3.32
N ASP A 48 -23.39 4.29 2.08
CA ASP A 48 -24.25 5.15 1.26
C ASP A 48 -24.47 6.57 1.85
N ASN A 49 -23.58 7.03 2.74
CA ASN A 49 -23.67 8.35 3.36
C ASN A 49 -23.37 9.48 2.36
N SER A 50 -24.03 10.63 2.54
CA SER A 50 -23.79 11.81 1.71
C SER A 50 -22.46 12.47 2.08
N VAL A 51 -21.58 12.62 1.09
CA VAL A 51 -20.28 13.27 1.27
C VAL A 51 -20.39 14.76 1.02
N TYR A 52 -19.73 15.55 1.85
CA TYR A 52 -19.66 17.01 1.72
C TYR A 52 -18.31 17.55 2.19
N VAL A 53 -18.08 18.84 1.95
CA VAL A 53 -16.83 19.53 2.30
C VAL A 53 -17.09 20.57 3.38
N VAL A 54 -16.31 20.52 4.47
CA VAL A 54 -16.26 21.56 5.50
C VAL A 54 -15.01 22.40 5.27
N GLU A 55 -15.19 23.69 5.00
CA GLU A 55 -14.10 24.58 4.58
C GLU A 55 -13.69 25.57 5.68
N VAL A 56 -12.38 25.71 5.88
CA VAL A 56 -11.75 26.72 6.72
C VAL A 56 -10.59 27.37 5.95
N ASN A 57 -10.73 28.66 5.61
CA ASN A 57 -9.65 29.48 5.03
C ASN A 57 -8.98 28.88 3.78
N GLY A 58 -9.74 28.28 2.86
CA GLY A 58 -9.19 27.66 1.64
C GLY A 58 -8.68 26.22 1.82
N VAL A 59 -8.89 25.62 3.00
CA VAL A 59 -8.64 24.21 3.27
C VAL A 59 -9.99 23.53 3.51
N GLY A 60 -10.27 22.45 2.78
CA GLY A 60 -11.52 21.68 2.88
C GLY A 60 -11.30 20.30 3.46
N ALA A 61 -12.11 19.89 4.42
CA ALA A 61 -12.19 18.50 4.88
C ALA A 61 -13.34 17.78 4.16
N VAL A 62 -13.03 16.68 3.48
CA VAL A 62 -14.03 15.82 2.82
C VAL A 62 -14.56 14.80 3.82
N VAL A 63 -15.85 14.86 4.14
CA VAL A 63 -16.44 14.10 5.24
C VAL A 63 -17.84 13.57 4.92
N HIS A 64 -18.30 12.63 5.75
CA HIS A 64 -19.73 12.37 5.95
C HIS A 64 -20.07 12.24 7.44
N ASP A 65 -21.36 12.31 7.75
CA ASP A 65 -21.90 12.10 9.09
C ASP A 65 -21.88 10.63 9.50
N CYS A 66 -21.38 10.31 10.69
CA CYS A 66 -21.45 8.96 11.24
C CYS A 66 -21.81 8.94 12.73
N GLU A 67 -22.52 7.89 13.15
CA GLU A 67 -22.92 7.65 14.56
C GLU A 67 -22.34 6.34 15.12
N THR A 68 -21.56 5.61 14.32
CA THR A 68 -21.01 4.29 14.65
C THR A 68 -19.58 4.16 14.13
N VAL A 69 -18.77 3.35 14.81
CA VAL A 69 -17.42 2.97 14.33
C VAL A 69 -17.53 1.91 13.23
N TYR A 70 -16.63 1.95 12.24
CA TYR A 70 -16.56 0.98 11.15
C TYR A 70 -15.78 -0.29 11.55
N GLU A 71 -16.31 -1.00 12.55
CA GLU A 71 -15.73 -2.24 13.08
C GLU A 71 -16.58 -3.46 12.65
N THR A 72 -15.97 -4.43 11.95
CA THR A 72 -16.62 -5.69 11.59
C THR A 72 -15.61 -6.83 11.45
N GLU A 73 -16.05 -8.06 11.75
CA GLU A 73 -15.27 -9.29 11.48
C GLU A 73 -15.42 -9.77 10.02
N ASP A 74 -16.35 -9.20 9.26
CA ASP A 74 -16.58 -9.54 7.85
C ASP A 74 -15.55 -8.85 6.93
N LEU A 75 -14.57 -9.63 6.48
CA LEU A 75 -13.51 -9.14 5.58
C LEU A 75 -14.04 -8.59 4.25
N GLU A 76 -15.14 -9.12 3.72
CA GLU A 76 -15.72 -8.62 2.46
C GLU A 76 -16.39 -7.27 2.67
N GLN A 77 -16.96 -7.03 3.85
CA GLN A 77 -17.48 -5.73 4.24
C GLN A 77 -16.35 -4.71 4.42
N VAL A 78 -15.25 -5.09 5.10
CA VAL A 78 -14.06 -4.21 5.23
C VAL A 78 -13.49 -3.84 3.86
N LYS A 79 -13.36 -4.79 2.93
CA LYS A 79 -12.91 -4.51 1.55
C LYS A 79 -13.82 -3.52 0.84
N ARG A 80 -15.15 -3.67 1.00
CA ARG A 80 -16.12 -2.75 0.41
C ARG A 80 -15.96 -1.34 0.97
N TRP A 81 -15.83 -1.21 2.28
CA TRP A 81 -15.61 0.07 2.94
C TRP A 81 -14.30 0.74 2.49
N LEU A 82 -13.20 0.00 2.41
CA LEU A 82 -11.92 0.51 1.90
C LEU A 82 -12.02 0.96 0.44
N LEU A 83 -12.73 0.21 -0.41
CA LEU A 83 -12.96 0.61 -1.81
C LEU A 83 -13.77 1.90 -1.90
N THR A 84 -14.85 2.01 -1.13
CA THR A 84 -15.66 3.24 -1.07
C THR A 84 -14.86 4.41 -0.52
N HIS A 85 -14.01 4.20 0.49
CA HIS A 85 -13.08 5.23 0.97
C HIS A 85 -12.19 5.75 -0.14
N GLN A 86 -11.55 4.84 -0.88
CA GLN A 86 -10.70 5.22 -1.99
C GLN A 86 -11.47 5.99 -3.07
N GLN A 87 -12.68 5.55 -3.43
CA GLN A 87 -13.53 6.23 -4.41
C GLN A 87 -13.89 7.67 -4.01
N VAL A 88 -14.06 7.95 -2.71
CA VAL A 88 -14.29 9.31 -2.23
C VAL A 88 -13.04 10.17 -2.36
N VAL A 89 -11.87 9.62 -2.02
CA VAL A 89 -10.61 10.34 -2.13
C VAL A 89 -10.25 10.59 -3.60
N ASP A 90 -10.49 9.64 -4.49
CA ASP A 90 -10.30 9.79 -5.94
C ASP A 90 -11.19 10.91 -6.50
N ALA A 91 -12.47 10.92 -6.12
CA ALA A 91 -13.41 11.98 -6.52
C ALA A 91 -13.00 13.36 -5.97
N ALA A 92 -12.37 13.41 -4.79
CA ALA A 92 -11.78 14.63 -4.25
C ALA A 92 -10.54 15.05 -5.06
N GLY A 93 -9.71 14.10 -5.46
CA GLY A 93 -8.58 14.30 -6.37
C GLY A 93 -8.99 14.95 -7.69
N ASP A 94 -10.03 14.40 -8.32
CA ASP A 94 -10.59 14.92 -9.57
C ASP A 94 -11.13 16.36 -9.42
N ALA A 95 -11.70 16.68 -8.26
CA ALA A 95 -12.37 17.96 -8.02
C ALA A 95 -11.41 19.07 -7.55
N PHE A 96 -10.37 18.72 -6.78
CA PHE A 96 -9.55 19.68 -6.04
C PHE A 96 -8.03 19.56 -6.33
N GLY A 97 -7.61 18.62 -7.18
CA GLY A 97 -6.20 18.28 -7.35
C GLY A 97 -5.70 17.36 -6.22
N THR A 98 -4.38 17.22 -6.06
CA THR A 98 -3.80 16.25 -5.13
C THR A 98 -4.32 16.43 -3.69
N PRO A 99 -5.07 15.45 -3.14
CA PRO A 99 -5.59 15.53 -1.79
C PRO A 99 -4.54 15.03 -0.77
N LEU A 100 -4.62 15.47 0.49
CA LEU A 100 -3.95 14.83 1.62
C LEU A 100 -4.85 13.71 2.17
N PRO A 101 -4.56 12.43 1.90
CA PRO A 101 -5.46 11.36 2.29
C PRO A 101 -5.37 11.06 3.78
N MET A 102 -6.53 10.78 4.40
CA MET A 102 -6.59 10.25 5.75
C MET A 102 -6.61 8.72 5.75
N ARG A 103 -6.15 8.14 6.85
CA ARG A 103 -6.29 6.71 7.11
C ARG A 103 -7.77 6.35 7.15
N PHE A 104 -8.08 5.14 6.69
CA PHE A 104 -9.40 4.55 6.86
C PHE A 104 -9.82 4.59 8.34
N ASP A 105 -11.11 4.84 8.59
CA ASP A 105 -11.70 4.93 9.93
C ASP A 105 -11.17 6.11 10.79
N THR A 106 -10.73 7.19 10.15
CA THR A 106 -10.44 8.46 10.85
C THR A 106 -11.76 9.17 11.15
N VAL A 107 -12.20 9.17 12.42
CA VAL A 107 -13.45 9.84 12.83
C VAL A 107 -13.20 10.91 13.89
N LEU A 108 -13.76 12.10 13.67
CA LEU A 108 -13.76 13.20 14.64
C LEU A 108 -15.14 13.38 15.27
N GLU A 109 -15.21 13.39 16.61
CA GLU A 109 -16.46 13.61 17.35
C GLU A 109 -16.77 15.09 17.56
N GLY A 110 -18.05 15.42 17.72
CA GLY A 110 -18.52 16.77 18.04
C GLY A 110 -18.86 17.64 16.83
N GLY A 111 -19.12 16.99 15.70
CA GLY A 111 -19.67 17.58 14.48
C GLY A 111 -18.74 18.55 13.78
N ASP A 112 -19.32 19.33 12.87
CA ASP A 112 -18.61 20.31 12.03
C ASP A 112 -17.80 21.31 12.88
N ALA A 113 -18.35 21.77 14.02
CA ALA A 113 -17.66 22.72 14.89
C ALA A 113 -16.38 22.14 15.52
N SER A 114 -16.28 20.82 15.68
CA SER A 114 -15.08 20.15 16.16
C SER A 114 -14.04 20.00 15.06
N LEU A 115 -14.52 19.61 13.87
CA LEU A 115 -13.71 19.52 12.67
C LEU A 115 -13.11 20.88 12.26
N GLU A 116 -13.91 21.95 12.29
CA GLU A 116 -13.45 23.32 12.01
C GLU A 116 -12.33 23.74 12.98
N ARG A 117 -12.50 23.50 14.28
CA ARG A 117 -11.45 23.76 15.29
C ARG A 117 -10.18 22.96 15.04
N TRP A 118 -10.34 21.71 14.60
CA TRP A 118 -9.21 20.86 14.24
C TRP A 118 -8.47 21.39 13.01
N LEU A 119 -9.21 21.78 11.96
CA LEU A 119 -8.65 22.42 10.76
C LEU A 119 -7.91 23.72 11.10
N GLU A 120 -8.51 24.59 11.93
CA GLU A 120 -7.89 25.83 12.38
C GLU A 120 -6.60 25.58 13.16
N GLY A 121 -6.59 24.58 14.04
CA GLY A 121 -5.44 24.22 14.87
C GLY A 121 -4.25 23.68 14.05
N HIS A 122 -4.51 23.03 12.92
CA HIS A 122 -3.51 22.41 12.06
C HIS A 122 -3.32 23.15 10.73
N TYR A 123 -3.92 24.33 10.57
CA TYR A 123 -4.05 25.02 9.29
C TYR A 123 -2.71 25.24 8.58
N GLU A 124 -1.69 25.77 9.28
CA GLU A 124 -0.40 26.05 8.65
C GLU A 124 0.28 24.77 8.15
N GLY A 125 0.25 23.69 8.94
CA GLY A 125 0.83 22.40 8.55
C GLY A 125 0.09 21.75 7.38
N ILE A 126 -1.24 21.71 7.44
CA ILE A 126 -2.07 21.16 6.36
C ILE A 126 -1.86 21.93 5.06
N ARG A 127 -1.90 23.27 5.12
CA ARG A 127 -1.74 24.12 3.93
C ARG A 127 -0.35 23.94 3.31
N ASP A 128 0.69 23.92 4.13
CA ASP A 128 2.06 23.76 3.63
C ASP A 128 2.25 22.39 2.96
N GLU A 129 1.58 21.34 3.46
CA GLU A 129 1.62 20.02 2.82
C GLU A 129 0.76 19.90 1.57
N LEU A 130 -0.45 20.46 1.54
CA LEU A 130 -1.23 20.54 0.31
C LEU A 130 -0.44 21.24 -0.82
N ALA A 131 0.27 22.32 -0.46
CA ALA A 131 1.14 23.03 -1.38
C ALA A 131 2.37 22.19 -1.81
N SER A 132 2.92 21.36 -0.93
CA SER A 132 4.08 20.51 -1.23
C SER A 132 3.74 19.37 -2.21
N PHE A 133 2.50 18.89 -2.20
CA PHE A 133 2.02 17.79 -3.05
C PHE A 133 1.25 18.24 -4.30
N THR A 134 1.11 19.54 -4.56
CA THR A 134 0.33 20.02 -5.71
C THR A 134 0.87 19.48 -7.04
N GLY A 135 0.04 18.72 -7.77
CA GLY A 135 0.39 18.11 -9.06
C GLY A 135 1.29 16.87 -8.94
N VAL A 136 1.57 16.44 -7.72
CA VAL A 136 2.44 15.31 -7.41
C VAL A 136 1.59 14.17 -6.86
N TRP A 137 1.82 12.95 -7.34
CA TRP A 137 1.04 11.76 -6.99
C TRP A 137 1.95 10.60 -6.59
N GLU A 138 1.38 9.67 -5.83
CA GLU A 138 2.05 8.42 -5.49
C GLU A 138 1.79 7.35 -6.55
N TYR A 139 2.84 6.64 -6.95
CA TYR A 139 2.75 5.43 -7.73
C TYR A 139 3.42 4.29 -6.99
N ARG A 140 2.99 3.06 -7.29
CA ARG A 140 3.53 1.86 -6.65
C ARG A 140 4.10 0.94 -7.70
N THR A 141 5.32 0.51 -7.48
CA THR A 141 5.99 -0.49 -8.30
C THR A 141 6.23 -1.75 -7.47
N ASN A 142 5.94 -2.90 -8.05
CA ASN A 142 6.20 -4.19 -7.43
C ASN A 142 6.97 -5.09 -8.40
N LEU A 143 8.23 -5.38 -8.06
CA LEU A 143 9.12 -6.21 -8.86
C LEU A 143 8.94 -7.68 -8.49
N LEU A 144 8.49 -8.46 -9.46
CA LEU A 144 8.27 -9.90 -9.37
C LEU A 144 9.26 -10.61 -10.29
N TRP A 145 9.73 -11.79 -9.88
CA TRP A 145 10.72 -12.55 -10.63
C TRP A 145 10.41 -14.04 -10.66
N ASP A 146 10.34 -14.61 -11.86
CA ASP A 146 10.43 -16.04 -12.10
C ASP A 146 11.91 -16.43 -12.25
N SER A 147 12.44 -17.15 -11.27
CA SER A 147 13.84 -17.56 -11.27
C SER A 147 14.14 -18.76 -12.17
N ALA A 148 13.15 -19.47 -12.70
CA ALA A 148 13.37 -20.71 -13.44
C ALA A 148 14.29 -20.53 -14.68
N PRO A 149 14.12 -19.49 -15.52
CA PRO A 149 15.03 -19.24 -16.65
C PRO A 149 16.47 -18.93 -16.21
N PHE A 150 16.61 -18.22 -15.08
CA PHE A 150 17.92 -17.92 -14.49
C PHE A 150 18.58 -19.18 -13.94
N GLU A 151 17.84 -20.04 -13.22
CA GLU A 151 18.35 -21.30 -12.66
C GLU A 151 18.87 -22.25 -13.75
N GLU A 152 18.18 -22.34 -14.89
CA GLU A 152 18.64 -23.14 -16.04
C GLU A 152 19.97 -22.61 -16.59
N THR A 153 20.07 -21.29 -16.74
CA THR A 153 21.23 -20.63 -17.34
C THR A 153 22.44 -20.62 -16.40
N ILE A 154 22.24 -20.22 -15.14
CA ILE A 154 23.32 -20.03 -14.17
C ILE A 154 23.99 -21.34 -13.80
N ALA A 155 23.24 -22.44 -13.84
CA ALA A 155 23.77 -23.75 -13.48
C ALA A 155 24.82 -24.30 -14.46
N ASP A 156 24.85 -23.77 -15.68
CA ASP A 156 25.90 -24.06 -16.67
C ASP A 156 26.97 -22.96 -16.74
N GLN A 157 26.71 -21.75 -16.23
CA GLN A 157 27.67 -20.65 -16.20
C GLN A 157 28.58 -20.71 -14.96
N ASP A 158 28.02 -20.97 -13.77
CA ASP A 158 28.78 -21.01 -12.52
C ASP A 158 29.67 -22.27 -12.42
N ASP A 159 30.97 -22.05 -12.24
CA ASP A 159 31.97 -23.13 -12.17
C ASP A 159 31.70 -24.08 -10.98
N GLN A 160 31.26 -23.56 -9.84
CA GLN A 160 31.03 -24.33 -8.62
C GLN A 160 29.78 -25.23 -8.74
N LEU A 161 28.68 -24.72 -9.31
CA LEU A 161 27.49 -25.51 -9.61
C LEU A 161 27.82 -26.65 -10.59
N ARG A 162 28.61 -26.37 -11.63
CA ARG A 162 29.09 -27.40 -12.58
C ARG A 162 29.95 -28.45 -11.88
N GLU A 163 30.89 -28.06 -11.03
CA GLU A 163 31.74 -28.99 -10.27
C GLU A 163 30.90 -29.88 -9.34
N LEU A 164 29.98 -29.28 -8.58
CA LEU A 164 29.09 -29.98 -7.66
C LEU A 164 28.19 -30.98 -8.40
N ARG A 165 27.66 -30.59 -9.58
CA ARG A 165 26.88 -31.46 -10.46
C ARG A 165 27.70 -32.67 -10.94
N GLN A 166 28.94 -32.47 -11.39
CA GLN A 166 29.83 -33.56 -11.81
C GLN A 166 30.18 -34.49 -10.64
N ARG A 167 30.55 -33.93 -9.48
CA ARG A 167 30.86 -34.71 -8.27
C ARG A 167 29.67 -35.53 -7.78
N LYS A 168 28.44 -34.99 -7.90
CA LYS A 168 27.20 -35.70 -7.55
C LYS A 168 26.97 -36.91 -8.46
N GLN A 169 27.27 -36.81 -9.76
CA GLN A 169 27.18 -37.94 -10.71
C GLN A 169 28.19 -39.05 -10.42
N GLN A 170 29.40 -38.70 -9.95
CA GLN A 170 30.48 -39.64 -9.67
C GLN A 170 30.45 -40.21 -8.24
N SER A 171 29.53 -39.75 -7.38
CA SER A 171 29.48 -40.12 -5.96
C SER A 171 28.50 -41.26 -5.64
N GLY A 172 28.92 -42.17 -4.76
CA GLY A 172 28.05 -43.20 -4.17
C GLY A 172 26.97 -42.62 -3.24
N ALA A 173 25.93 -43.41 -2.94
CA ALA A 173 24.70 -42.97 -2.27
C ALA A 173 24.91 -42.11 -1.01
N GLY A 174 25.91 -42.42 -0.18
CA GLY A 174 26.16 -41.72 1.09
C GLY A 174 26.68 -40.28 0.99
N LYS A 175 27.32 -39.88 -0.13
CA LYS A 175 27.84 -38.50 -0.32
C LYS A 175 26.90 -37.60 -1.14
N ARG A 176 25.89 -38.17 -1.80
CA ARG A 176 25.00 -37.44 -2.71
C ARG A 176 24.19 -36.37 -2.00
N PHE A 177 23.65 -36.67 -0.82
CA PHE A 177 22.87 -35.72 -0.02
C PHE A 177 23.66 -34.46 0.34
N LEU A 178 24.92 -34.61 0.75
CA LEU A 178 25.78 -33.47 1.10
C LEU A 178 26.09 -32.60 -0.12
N LEU A 179 26.36 -33.20 -1.28
CA LEU A 179 26.63 -32.48 -2.52
C LEU A 179 25.39 -31.77 -3.06
N GLU A 180 24.21 -32.37 -2.90
CA GLU A 180 22.93 -31.75 -3.23
C GLU A 180 22.68 -30.52 -2.36
N LYS A 181 22.83 -30.65 -1.04
CA LYS A 181 22.72 -29.50 -0.14
C LYS A 181 23.70 -28.36 -0.49
N GLN A 182 24.94 -28.69 -0.86
CA GLN A 182 25.92 -27.68 -1.30
C GLN A 182 25.52 -27.00 -2.62
N TYR A 183 24.95 -27.76 -3.55
CA TYR A 183 24.44 -27.22 -4.82
C TYR A 183 23.28 -26.26 -4.56
N ASP A 184 22.30 -26.67 -3.75
CA ASP A 184 21.13 -25.85 -3.42
C ASP A 184 21.54 -24.57 -2.68
N GLN A 185 22.53 -24.66 -1.78
CA GLN A 185 23.09 -23.48 -1.09
C GLN A 185 23.72 -22.49 -2.08
N ARG A 186 24.58 -22.96 -2.99
CA ARG A 186 25.21 -22.09 -3.99
C ARG A 186 24.19 -21.48 -4.95
N LEU A 187 23.18 -22.26 -5.37
CA LEU A 187 22.10 -21.76 -6.22
C LEU A 187 21.31 -20.66 -5.51
N GLN A 188 20.99 -20.86 -4.22
CA GLN A 188 20.28 -19.85 -3.43
C GLN A 188 21.11 -18.58 -3.22
N GLU A 189 22.43 -18.70 -3.05
CA GLU A 189 23.33 -17.55 -2.98
C GLU A 189 23.28 -16.74 -4.28
N LEU A 190 23.43 -17.39 -5.44
CA LEU A 190 23.36 -16.77 -6.76
C LEU A 190 22.00 -16.12 -7.03
N LYS A 191 20.90 -16.76 -6.60
CA LYS A 191 19.56 -16.17 -6.69
C LYS A 191 19.48 -14.88 -5.89
N ARG A 192 19.99 -14.85 -4.65
CA ARG A 192 19.97 -13.64 -3.81
C ARG A 192 20.82 -12.52 -4.42
N GLU A 193 22.00 -12.85 -4.95
CA GLU A 193 22.84 -11.89 -5.68
C GLU A 193 22.06 -11.28 -6.85
N ARG A 194 21.37 -12.11 -7.66
CA ARG A 194 20.55 -11.64 -8.76
C ARG A 194 19.36 -10.77 -8.32
N GLN A 195 18.71 -11.12 -7.21
CA GLN A 195 17.61 -10.33 -6.64
C GLN A 195 18.08 -8.93 -6.25
N THR A 196 19.25 -8.82 -5.61
CA THR A 196 19.85 -7.53 -5.28
C THR A 196 20.15 -6.72 -6.54
N GLU A 197 20.75 -7.33 -7.57
CA GLU A 197 21.02 -6.65 -8.85
C GLU A 197 19.74 -6.13 -9.53
N LEU A 198 18.66 -6.91 -9.51
CA LEU A 198 17.37 -6.52 -10.09
C LEU A 198 16.73 -5.36 -9.33
N ALA A 199 16.81 -5.36 -7.99
CA ALA A 199 16.31 -4.25 -7.17
C ALA A 199 17.10 -2.96 -7.42
N GLU A 200 18.43 -3.04 -7.46
CA GLU A 200 19.31 -1.90 -7.76
C GLU A 200 19.07 -1.33 -9.17
N GLN A 201 18.87 -2.20 -10.18
CA GLN A 201 18.53 -1.77 -11.54
C GLN A 201 17.20 -1.02 -11.59
N LEU A 202 16.19 -1.49 -10.86
CA LEU A 202 14.91 -0.81 -10.77
C LEU A 202 15.04 0.58 -10.12
N GLU A 203 15.71 0.64 -8.98
CA GLU A 203 15.94 1.91 -8.27
C GLU A 203 16.72 2.92 -9.15
N GLU A 204 17.79 2.48 -9.82
CA GLU A 204 18.59 3.33 -10.71
C GLU A 204 17.78 3.83 -11.91
N ALA A 205 16.89 3.00 -12.46
CA ALA A 205 16.07 3.37 -13.61
C ALA A 205 15.02 4.45 -13.29
N ILE A 206 14.40 4.39 -12.11
CA ILE A 206 13.27 5.28 -11.75
C ILE A 206 13.70 6.52 -10.98
N THR A 207 14.79 6.48 -10.21
CA THR A 207 15.30 7.63 -9.43
C THR A 207 15.39 8.95 -10.23
N PRO A 208 15.81 8.96 -11.52
CA PRO A 208 15.94 10.21 -12.28
C PRO A 208 14.63 10.92 -12.64
N VAL A 209 13.47 10.26 -12.49
CA VAL A 209 12.15 10.75 -12.94
C VAL A 209 11.13 10.84 -11.81
N VAL A 210 11.58 10.72 -10.56
CA VAL A 210 10.70 10.78 -9.38
C VAL A 210 11.24 11.81 -8.37
N ASN A 211 10.32 12.43 -7.64
CA ASN A 211 10.65 13.40 -6.58
C ASN A 211 11.13 12.72 -5.30
N ASN A 212 10.54 11.57 -4.98
CA ASN A 212 10.90 10.77 -3.81
C ASN A 212 10.61 9.29 -4.06
N LEU A 213 11.33 8.42 -3.36
CA LEU A 213 11.22 6.98 -3.46
C LEU A 213 11.41 6.36 -2.08
N THR A 214 10.58 5.38 -1.73
CA THR A 214 10.68 4.65 -0.47
C THR A 214 10.36 3.18 -0.66
N GLU A 215 11.29 2.31 -0.25
CA GLU A 215 11.07 0.87 -0.20
C GLU A 215 9.98 0.53 0.83
N GLN A 216 9.03 -0.32 0.42
CA GLN A 216 7.92 -0.76 1.24
C GLN A 216 8.16 -2.19 1.72
N ASP A 217 7.65 -2.53 2.91
CA ASP A 217 7.75 -3.87 3.46
C ASP A 217 7.14 -4.91 2.49
N THR A 218 7.98 -5.87 2.10
CA THR A 218 7.57 -7.00 1.25
C THR A 218 6.74 -8.06 2.01
N ASN A 219 6.69 -7.96 3.34
CA ASN A 219 6.00 -8.89 4.23
C ASN A 219 4.49 -8.67 4.31
N THR A 220 3.94 -7.59 3.76
CA THR A 220 2.48 -7.43 3.66
C THR A 220 2.00 -8.25 2.47
N PRO A 221 1.32 -9.39 2.70
CA PRO A 221 0.75 -10.15 1.60
C PRO A 221 -0.40 -9.30 1.05
N LEU A 222 -0.14 -8.58 -0.05
CA LEU A 222 -1.21 -8.42 -1.03
C LEU A 222 -1.41 -9.82 -1.57
N HIS A 223 -2.25 -10.60 -0.87
CA HIS A 223 -2.61 -11.95 -1.25
C HIS A 223 -3.45 -11.83 -2.51
N ASP A 224 -2.76 -11.66 -3.62
CA ASP A 224 -3.34 -11.84 -4.92
C ASP A 224 -3.54 -13.35 -5.04
N GLU A 225 -4.78 -13.81 -4.89
CA GLU A 225 -5.15 -15.22 -5.09
C GLU A 225 -4.84 -15.68 -6.54
N HIS A 226 -4.43 -14.75 -7.41
CA HIS A 226 -3.91 -14.98 -8.77
C HIS A 226 -2.38 -14.86 -8.89
N SER A 227 -1.65 -14.66 -7.79
CA SER A 227 -0.20 -14.84 -7.74
C SER A 227 0.09 -16.31 -8.00
N SER A 228 0.36 -16.65 -9.26
CA SER A 228 0.95 -17.93 -9.64
C SER A 228 2.14 -18.16 -8.70
N VAL A 229 2.17 -19.32 -8.05
CA VAL A 229 3.18 -19.79 -7.07
C VAL A 229 4.64 -19.68 -7.58
N GLU A 230 4.84 -19.25 -8.82
CA GLU A 230 6.07 -19.25 -9.59
C GLU A 230 6.88 -17.94 -9.49
N LYS A 231 6.29 -16.80 -9.07
CA LYS A 231 7.01 -15.52 -9.02
C LYS A 231 7.31 -15.05 -7.60
N GLU A 232 8.59 -14.83 -7.32
CA GLU A 232 9.07 -14.28 -6.05
C GLU A 232 8.99 -12.74 -6.08
N GLN A 233 8.47 -12.13 -5.01
CA GLN A 233 8.49 -10.67 -4.86
C GLN A 233 9.87 -10.21 -4.39
N ILE A 234 10.49 -9.32 -5.15
CA ILE A 234 11.86 -8.86 -4.91
C ILE A 234 11.86 -7.57 -4.09
N VAL A 235 11.22 -6.52 -4.63
CA VAL A 235 11.15 -5.21 -4.00
C VAL A 235 9.84 -4.53 -4.36
N ARG A 236 9.32 -3.72 -3.43
CA ARG A 236 8.20 -2.82 -3.67
C ARG A 236 8.65 -1.40 -3.36
N PHE A 237 8.40 -0.47 -4.29
CA PHE A 237 8.60 0.95 -4.03
C PHE A 237 7.26 1.69 -4.06
N ALA A 238 7.08 2.58 -3.10
CA ALA A 238 6.21 3.74 -3.26
C ALA A 238 7.08 4.86 -3.85
N VAL A 239 6.60 5.51 -4.90
CA VAL A 239 7.30 6.60 -5.56
C VAL A 239 6.39 7.80 -5.64
N LEU A 240 6.97 8.98 -5.46
CA LEU A 240 6.28 10.25 -5.56
C LEU A 240 6.78 10.94 -6.82
N ALA A 241 5.88 11.24 -7.76
CA ALA A 241 6.25 11.86 -9.04
C ALA A 241 5.17 12.84 -9.50
N ASP A 242 5.56 13.85 -10.28
CA ASP A 242 4.62 14.74 -10.94
C ASP A 242 3.67 13.95 -11.86
N GLU A 243 2.41 14.38 -11.96
CA GLU A 243 1.41 13.76 -12.83
C GLU A 243 1.89 13.66 -14.29
N ASP A 244 2.57 14.71 -14.76
CA ASP A 244 3.13 14.79 -16.12
C ASP A 244 4.26 13.78 -16.38
N ASP A 245 4.89 13.23 -15.34
CA ASP A 245 6.00 12.28 -15.44
C ASP A 245 5.55 10.80 -15.43
N GLU A 246 4.25 10.51 -15.31
CA GLU A 246 3.72 9.13 -15.28
C GLU A 246 4.20 8.30 -16.49
N THR A 247 4.13 8.89 -17.70
CA THR A 247 4.55 8.20 -18.92
C THR A 247 6.05 7.94 -18.93
N ALA A 248 6.86 8.91 -18.48
CA ALA A 248 8.31 8.77 -18.42
C ALA A 248 8.72 7.69 -17.40
N LEU A 249 8.00 7.60 -16.28
CA LEU A 249 8.17 6.54 -15.29
C LEU A 249 7.83 5.17 -15.90
N GLY A 250 6.69 5.03 -16.57
CA GLY A 250 6.31 3.80 -17.28
C GLY A 250 7.36 3.36 -18.30
N ASP A 251 7.84 4.28 -19.13
CA ASP A 251 8.89 4.01 -20.14
C ASP A 251 10.20 3.49 -19.48
N ARG A 252 10.56 3.97 -18.28
CA ARG A 252 11.73 3.47 -17.53
C ARG A 252 11.51 2.06 -17.01
N LEU A 253 10.31 1.75 -16.51
CA LEU A 253 9.97 0.41 -16.02
C LEU A 253 10.04 -0.63 -17.14
N ASP A 254 9.58 -0.27 -18.34
CA ASP A 254 9.60 -1.16 -19.50
C ASP A 254 11.03 -1.62 -19.87
N THR A 255 12.05 -0.77 -19.67
CA THR A 255 13.46 -1.15 -19.94
C THR A 255 13.98 -2.30 -19.07
N ILE A 256 13.31 -2.59 -17.95
CA ILE A 256 13.69 -3.66 -17.01
C ILE A 256 12.96 -4.95 -17.36
N VAL A 257 11.71 -4.86 -17.85
CA VAL A 257 10.84 -6.01 -18.16
C VAL A 257 11.32 -6.78 -19.40
N GLU A 258 12.18 -6.17 -20.23
CA GLU A 258 12.67 -6.77 -21.48
C GLU A 258 13.51 -8.06 -21.29
N HIS A 259 13.90 -8.43 -20.06
CA HIS A 259 14.79 -9.57 -19.79
C HIS A 259 14.43 -10.45 -18.55
N GLU A 260 14.70 -11.75 -18.64
CA GLU A 260 14.94 -12.68 -17.50
C GLU A 260 13.80 -12.99 -16.51
N GLY A 261 12.55 -13.12 -16.98
CA GLY A 261 11.45 -13.59 -16.13
C GLY A 261 10.95 -12.55 -15.12
N VAL A 262 11.32 -11.28 -15.34
CA VAL A 262 10.88 -10.14 -14.55
C VAL A 262 9.46 -9.73 -14.95
N GLU A 263 8.65 -9.37 -13.96
CA GLU A 263 7.38 -8.67 -14.11
C GLU A 263 7.39 -7.47 -13.18
N ILE A 264 6.97 -6.31 -13.67
CA ILE A 264 6.74 -5.14 -12.84
C ILE A 264 5.24 -4.86 -12.82
N ARG A 265 4.65 -4.81 -11.63
CA ARG A 265 3.29 -4.27 -11.46
C ARG A 265 3.40 -2.80 -11.10
N PHE A 266 2.75 -1.96 -11.90
CA PHE A 266 2.73 -0.51 -11.75
C PHE A 266 1.28 -0.05 -11.53
N THR A 267 1.03 0.67 -10.44
CA THR A 267 -0.31 1.21 -10.13
C THR A 267 -0.24 2.66 -9.67
N GLY A 268 -1.29 3.42 -9.96
CA GLY A 268 -1.42 4.83 -9.66
C GLY A 268 -2.15 5.54 -10.82
N PRO A 269 -2.23 6.88 -10.79
CA PRO A 269 -1.81 7.74 -9.67
C PRO A 269 -2.68 7.52 -8.43
N TRP A 270 -2.05 7.57 -7.25
CA TRP A 270 -2.71 7.49 -5.94
C TRP A 270 -2.46 8.78 -5.16
N PRO A 271 -3.40 9.21 -4.30
CA PRO A 271 -3.09 10.16 -3.24
C PRO A 271 -1.85 9.73 -2.45
N PRO A 272 -1.02 10.67 -1.94
CA PRO A 272 0.28 10.38 -1.34
C PRO A 272 0.19 9.73 0.06
N TYR A 273 -0.43 8.56 0.20
CA TYR A 273 -0.60 7.85 1.46
C TYR A 273 0.70 7.52 2.19
N THR A 274 1.76 7.19 1.46
CA THR A 274 3.07 6.84 2.05
C THR A 274 3.85 8.08 2.46
N PHE A 275 3.66 9.20 1.77
CA PHE A 275 4.49 10.39 1.92
C PHE A 275 3.82 11.50 2.74
N ALA A 276 2.49 11.53 2.79
CA ALA A 276 1.76 12.48 3.61
C ALA A 276 2.02 12.20 5.11
N PRO A 277 2.15 13.25 5.92
CA PRO A 277 2.33 13.09 7.36
C PRO A 277 1.07 12.51 8.02
N ASP A 278 1.24 11.89 9.19
CA ASP A 278 0.11 11.54 10.05
C ASP A 278 -0.47 12.81 10.68
N ILE A 279 -1.52 13.36 10.07
CA ILE A 279 -2.24 14.52 10.58
C ILE A 279 -3.35 14.01 11.51
N GLY A 280 -3.04 13.69 12.76
CA GLY A 280 -4.06 13.10 13.65
C GLY A 280 -3.66 12.76 15.08
N GLU A 281 -2.48 13.19 15.55
CA GLU A 281 -2.08 13.09 16.97
C GLU A 281 -2.13 14.45 17.69
#